data_AF-A0A2V9JFS5-F1
#
_entry.id   AF-A0A2V9JFS5-F1
#
_cell.length_a   1.000
_cell.length_b   1.000
_cell.length_c   1.000
_cell.angle_alpha   90.00
_cell.angle_beta   90.00
_cell.angle_gamma   90.00
#
_symmetry.space_group_name_H-M   'P 1'
#
loop_
_entity.id
_entity.type
_entity.pdbx_description
1 polymer ?
#
loop_
_entity_poly.entity_id
_entity_poly.type
_entity_poly.pdbx_seq_one_letter_code
_entity_poly.pdbx_strand_id
1 'polypeptide(L)'
;MSFYAFLISLIAVLCAAPLKAPPAPNCASTKRPTRITVFESSEELHESLEEKPALQFGSVRAPSLTIEVETSRRYQQIDGFGASLTDSSAWLLSKLGDAQRKELLVESFHPAKGIALGILRQPMGASDFALEDYSYDDLSPGQKDPELKRFSIDHDRAYLIPILREALALNPNLKIMASPWSAPGWMKTSDSLIKGTLLP
;
A
#
# COMPACT_ATOMS: atom_id res chain seq x y z
N MET A 1 26.69 27.72 56.28
CA MET A 1 26.23 29.13 56.24
C MET A 1 24.91 29.13 55.46
N SER A 2 23.78 28.70 56.04
CA SER A 2 22.88 29.47 56.90
C SER A 2 22.68 30.91 56.42
N PHE A 3 21.52 31.20 55.82
CA PHE A 3 20.66 32.34 56.18
C PHE A 3 19.22 32.08 55.67
N TYR A 4 18.30 32.07 56.64
CA TYR A 4 16.85 32.05 56.52
C TYR A 4 16.34 33.50 56.67
N ALA A 5 15.24 33.86 56.01
CA ALA A 5 14.14 34.75 56.48
C ALA A 5 13.36 35.31 55.26
N PHE A 6 12.11 34.88 55.03
CA PHE A 6 10.85 35.59 55.39
C PHE A 6 10.67 36.92 54.62
N LEU A 7 9.60 37.24 53.90
CA LEU A 7 8.14 37.20 54.17
C LEU A 7 7.53 37.78 52.84
N ILE A 8 6.40 37.38 52.27
CA ILE A 8 5.02 37.81 52.61
C ILE A 8 4.06 37.04 51.68
N SER A 9 3.02 36.51 52.31
CA SER A 9 1.84 35.87 51.73
C SER A 9 0.93 36.89 51.03
N LEU A 10 0.40 36.54 49.85
CA LEU A 10 -0.87 37.10 49.37
C LEU A 10 -1.66 35.99 48.66
N ILE A 11 -2.52 35.32 49.43
CA ILE A 11 -3.54 34.41 48.92
C ILE A 11 -4.69 35.26 48.38
N ALA A 12 -4.79 35.39 47.06
CA ALA A 12 -5.97 35.90 46.40
C ALA A 12 -6.95 34.74 46.18
N VAL A 13 -8.03 34.73 46.97
CA VAL A 13 -9.20 33.88 46.75
C VAL A 13 -9.90 34.40 45.50
N LEU A 14 -9.76 33.72 44.37
CA LEU A 14 -10.57 33.96 43.17
C LEU A 14 -11.71 32.94 43.13
N CYS A 15 -12.94 33.43 43.27
CA CYS A 15 -14.17 32.69 43.04
C CYS A 15 -14.16 31.99 41.68
N ALA A 16 -14.21 30.66 41.67
CA ALA A 16 -14.50 29.89 40.48
C ALA A 16 -16.00 29.99 40.15
N ALA A 17 -16.36 30.88 39.23
CA ALA A 17 -17.64 30.79 38.53
C ALA A 17 -17.50 29.75 37.40
N PRO A 18 -18.48 28.85 37.18
CA PRO A 18 -18.39 27.88 36.09
C PRO A 18 -18.52 28.62 34.75
N LEU A 19 -17.46 28.60 33.93
CA LEU A 19 -17.54 29.04 32.54
C LEU A 19 -18.48 28.10 31.79
N LYS A 20 -19.64 28.61 31.40
CA LYS A 20 -20.57 27.94 30.50
C LYS A 20 -19.96 28.00 29.10
N ALA A 21 -19.50 26.87 28.59
CA ALA A 21 -18.96 26.77 27.23
C ALA A 21 -20.01 27.25 26.21
N PRO A 22 -19.61 28.02 25.17
CA PRO A 22 -20.53 28.40 24.12
C PRO A 22 -21.04 27.15 23.39
N PRO A 23 -22.32 27.12 22.94
CA PRO A 23 -22.82 26.02 22.16
C PRO A 23 -21.98 25.87 20.88
N ALA A 24 -21.55 24.65 20.60
CA ALA A 24 -20.82 24.34 19.36
C ALA A 24 -21.63 24.83 18.14
N PRO A 25 -21.00 25.43 17.13
CA PRO A 25 -21.70 25.80 15.91
C PRO A 25 -22.33 24.54 15.32
N ASN A 26 -23.64 24.60 15.05
CA ASN A 26 -24.37 23.58 14.33
C ASN A 26 -23.65 23.32 13.01
N CYS A 27 -22.89 22.23 12.95
CA CYS A 27 -22.34 21.72 11.72
C CYS A 27 -23.52 21.13 10.94
N ALA A 28 -24.25 22.00 10.24
CA ALA A 28 -25.24 21.60 9.27
C ALA A 28 -24.50 20.76 8.22
N SER A 29 -24.60 19.45 8.31
CA SER A 29 -24.07 18.56 7.28
C SER A 29 -24.89 18.82 6.03
N THR A 30 -24.31 19.56 5.08
CA THR A 30 -24.82 19.64 3.73
C THR A 30 -24.73 18.23 3.16
N LYS A 31 -25.83 17.47 3.24
CA LYS A 31 -25.95 16.15 2.61
C LYS A 31 -25.73 16.33 1.11
N ARG A 32 -24.50 16.07 0.67
CA ARG A 32 -24.19 15.93 -0.75
C ARG A 32 -25.10 14.82 -1.30
N PRO A 33 -25.80 15.01 -2.43
CA PRO A 33 -26.63 13.96 -2.98
C PRO A 33 -25.78 12.72 -3.22
N THR A 34 -26.22 11.58 -2.69
CA THR A 34 -25.52 10.31 -2.84
C THR A 34 -25.59 9.88 -4.31
N ARG A 35 -24.48 10.02 -5.03
CA ARG A 35 -24.32 9.53 -6.41
C ARG A 35 -23.95 8.06 -6.36
N ILE A 36 -24.65 7.22 -7.12
CA ILE A 36 -24.27 5.82 -7.32
C ILE A 36 -23.47 5.75 -8.62
N THR A 37 -22.17 5.50 -8.51
CA THR A 37 -21.30 5.26 -9.67
C THR A 37 -21.30 3.76 -9.98
N VAL A 38 -21.41 3.42 -11.26
CA VAL A 38 -21.45 2.04 -11.75
C VAL A 38 -20.31 1.85 -12.72
N PHE A 39 -19.53 0.78 -12.53
CA PHE A 39 -18.52 0.31 -13.48
C PHE A 39 -18.90 -1.10 -13.91
N GLU A 40 -18.81 -1.37 -15.21
CA GLU A 40 -19.22 -2.65 -15.79
C GLU A 40 -18.14 -3.19 -16.73
N SER A 41 -17.92 -4.51 -16.67
CA SER A 41 -17.08 -5.24 -17.62
C SER A 41 -17.78 -6.55 -17.98
N SER A 42 -17.73 -6.95 -19.24
CA SER A 42 -18.29 -8.22 -19.72
C SER A 42 -17.19 -9.17 -20.22
N GLU A 43 -17.47 -10.48 -20.21
CA GLU A 43 -16.53 -11.53 -20.60
C GLU A 43 -16.01 -11.34 -22.03
N GLU A 44 -16.91 -11.03 -22.97
CA GLU A 44 -16.60 -10.80 -24.39
C GLU A 44 -15.98 -9.41 -24.65
N LEU A 45 -15.69 -8.64 -23.59
CA LEU A 45 -15.16 -7.27 -23.67
C LEU A 45 -16.00 -6.31 -24.53
N HIS A 46 -17.29 -6.61 -24.73
CA HIS A 46 -18.25 -5.63 -25.25
C HIS A 46 -18.36 -4.41 -24.34
N GLU A 47 -18.01 -4.59 -23.06
CA GLU A 47 -17.90 -3.57 -22.03
C GLU A 47 -16.53 -3.71 -21.37
N SER A 48 -15.64 -2.71 -21.54
CA SER A 48 -14.26 -2.73 -21.02
C SER A 48 -14.10 -1.83 -19.80
N LEU A 49 -14.47 -2.32 -18.60
CA LEU A 49 -14.43 -1.58 -17.32
C LEU A 49 -14.78 -0.09 -17.48
N GLU A 50 -15.97 0.19 -17.98
CA GLU A 50 -16.39 1.57 -18.28
C GLU A 50 -17.36 2.11 -17.23
N GLU A 51 -17.27 3.42 -16.96
CA GLU A 51 -18.27 4.10 -16.12
C GLU A 51 -19.61 4.17 -16.86
N LYS A 52 -20.66 3.62 -16.25
CA LYS A 52 -22.03 3.65 -16.75
C LYS A 52 -22.79 4.89 -16.23
N PRO A 53 -23.91 5.27 -16.87
CA PRO A 53 -24.76 6.34 -16.35
C PRO A 53 -25.06 6.15 -14.87
N ALA A 54 -24.78 7.18 -14.07
CA ALA A 54 -24.95 7.11 -12.63
C ALA A 54 -26.41 6.81 -12.25
N LEU A 55 -26.60 5.88 -11.32
CA LEU A 55 -27.92 5.56 -10.80
C LEU A 55 -28.32 6.56 -9.72
N GLN A 56 -29.63 6.74 -9.56
CA GLN A 56 -30.22 7.58 -8.53
C GLN A 56 -31.13 6.73 -7.65
N PHE A 57 -31.16 7.03 -6.35
CA PHE A 57 -32.13 6.42 -5.46
C PHE A 57 -33.54 6.83 -5.89
N GLY A 58 -34.39 5.85 -6.17
CA GLY A 58 -35.78 6.03 -6.55
C GLY A 58 -36.73 5.36 -5.55
N SER A 59 -38.00 5.74 -5.59
CA SER A 59 -39.07 5.21 -4.75
C SER A 59 -39.71 3.93 -5.31
N VAL A 60 -38.98 3.15 -6.12
CA VAL A 60 -39.53 1.98 -6.83
C VAL A 60 -39.72 0.81 -5.86
N ARG A 61 -40.80 0.05 -6.06
CA ARG A 61 -41.08 -1.19 -5.32
C ARG A 61 -39.96 -2.20 -5.59
N ALA A 62 -39.41 -2.77 -4.52
CA ALA A 62 -38.30 -3.70 -4.59
C ALA A 62 -38.62 -4.87 -5.55
N PRO A 63 -37.77 -5.15 -6.55
CA PRO A 63 -37.95 -6.28 -7.46
C PRO A 63 -37.85 -7.62 -6.73
N SER A 64 -38.24 -8.72 -7.39
CA SER A 64 -38.21 -10.07 -6.82
C SER A 64 -36.82 -10.49 -6.34
N LEU A 65 -35.75 -10.00 -6.98
CA LEU A 65 -34.38 -10.14 -6.52
C LEU A 65 -33.91 -8.81 -5.91
N THR A 66 -33.81 -8.78 -4.58
CA THR A 66 -33.33 -7.63 -3.84
C THR A 66 -32.17 -8.04 -2.94
N ILE A 67 -31.06 -7.28 -3.01
CA ILE A 67 -29.90 -7.42 -2.13
C ILE A 67 -29.95 -6.29 -1.10
N GLU A 68 -29.97 -6.64 0.18
CA GLU A 68 -30.00 -5.68 1.29
C GLU A 68 -28.64 -5.58 1.97
N VAL A 69 -28.20 -4.35 2.25
CA VAL A 69 -26.91 -4.07 2.93
C VAL A 69 -27.19 -3.65 4.37
N GLU A 70 -26.84 -4.50 5.34
CA GLU A 70 -26.98 -4.22 6.76
C GLU A 70 -25.71 -3.55 7.34
N THR A 71 -25.73 -2.22 7.49
CA THR A 71 -24.55 -1.43 7.90
C THR A 71 -24.16 -1.56 9.39
N SER A 72 -25.03 -2.14 10.22
CA SER A 72 -24.76 -2.48 11.64
C SER A 72 -23.88 -3.72 11.78
N ARG A 73 -23.89 -4.63 10.80
CA ARG A 73 -23.08 -5.85 10.80
C ARG A 73 -21.74 -5.59 10.13
N ARG A 74 -20.66 -5.76 10.90
CA ARG A 74 -19.29 -5.54 10.44
C ARG A 74 -18.52 -6.86 10.37
N TYR A 75 -17.59 -6.93 9.43
CA TYR A 75 -16.66 -8.04 9.26
C TYR A 75 -15.21 -7.51 9.28
N GLN A 76 -14.31 -8.11 8.52
CA GLN A 76 -12.92 -7.69 8.43
C GLN A 76 -12.77 -6.28 7.84
N GLN A 77 -11.69 -5.60 8.26
CA GLN A 77 -11.20 -4.44 7.53
C GLN A 77 -10.42 -4.91 6.32
N ILE A 78 -10.56 -4.20 5.19
CA ILE A 78 -9.85 -4.50 3.96
C ILE A 78 -8.62 -3.62 3.89
N ASP A 79 -7.44 -4.25 3.85
CA ASP A 79 -6.18 -3.53 3.77
C ASP A 79 -5.93 -2.90 2.40
N GLY A 80 -6.45 -3.52 1.34
CA GLY A 80 -6.35 -3.06 -0.04
C GLY A 80 -6.36 -4.22 -1.04
N PHE A 81 -6.23 -3.85 -2.31
CA PHE A 81 -6.10 -4.76 -3.44
C PHE A 81 -4.86 -4.35 -4.24
N GLY A 82 -4.27 -5.29 -4.96
CA GLY A 82 -2.91 -5.12 -5.43
C GLY A 82 -2.46 -6.10 -6.50
N ALA A 83 -1.20 -5.94 -6.87
CA ALA A 83 -0.49 -6.80 -7.80
C ALA A 83 0.93 -7.08 -7.29
N SER A 84 1.68 -7.92 -8.00
CA SER A 84 3.12 -8.10 -7.75
C SER A 84 3.92 -7.25 -8.74
N LEU A 85 4.87 -6.44 -8.26
CA LEU A 85 5.85 -5.79 -9.12
C LEU A 85 7.08 -6.69 -9.20
N THR A 86 7.00 -7.76 -9.99
CA THR A 86 8.13 -8.69 -10.15
C THR A 86 9.28 -8.05 -10.92
N ASP A 87 10.43 -8.70 -10.89
CA ASP A 87 11.62 -8.32 -11.66
C ASP A 87 11.28 -8.19 -13.16
N SER A 88 10.60 -9.17 -13.75
CA SER A 88 10.12 -9.10 -15.14
C SER A 88 9.12 -7.95 -15.39
N SER A 89 8.18 -7.69 -14.47
CA SER A 89 7.24 -6.57 -14.61
C SER A 89 7.97 -5.22 -14.58
N ALA A 90 8.90 -5.05 -13.65
CA ALA A 90 9.70 -3.84 -13.55
C ALA A 90 10.61 -3.68 -14.78
N TRP A 91 11.20 -4.76 -15.28
CA TRP A 91 11.99 -4.71 -16.49
C TRP A 91 11.16 -4.28 -17.70
N LEU A 92 9.97 -4.87 -17.92
CA LEU A 92 9.08 -4.49 -19.01
C LEU A 92 8.67 -3.02 -18.93
N LEU A 93 8.31 -2.54 -17.73
CA LEU A 93 8.02 -1.13 -17.48
C LEU A 93 9.23 -0.23 -17.81
N SER A 94 10.45 -0.66 -17.48
CA SER A 94 11.67 0.09 -17.81
C SER A 94 11.96 0.16 -19.31
N LYS A 95 11.40 -0.74 -20.12
CA LYS A 95 11.53 -0.74 -21.59
C LYS A 95 10.52 0.16 -22.29
N LEU A 96 9.47 0.60 -21.59
CA LEU A 96 8.53 1.57 -22.12
C LEU A 96 9.17 2.95 -22.24
N GLY A 97 8.72 3.73 -23.23
CA GLY A 97 9.04 5.15 -23.29
C GLY A 97 8.48 5.87 -22.06
N ASP A 98 9.15 6.94 -21.64
CA ASP A 98 8.82 7.66 -20.39
C ASP A 98 7.35 8.11 -20.31
N ALA A 99 6.76 8.54 -21.43
CA ALA A 99 5.36 8.96 -21.44
C ALA A 99 4.41 7.79 -21.17
N GLN A 100 4.61 6.67 -21.87
CA GLN A 100 3.79 5.46 -21.74
C GLN A 100 3.94 4.82 -20.35
N ARG A 101 5.17 4.78 -19.81
CA ARG A 101 5.41 4.28 -18.44
C ARG A 101 4.63 5.12 -17.42
N LYS A 102 4.73 6.45 -17.50
CA LYS A 102 4.04 7.35 -16.57
C LYS A 102 2.52 7.22 -16.67
N GLU A 103 1.97 7.13 -17.88
CA GLU A 103 0.54 6.92 -18.10
C GLU A 103 0.07 5.62 -17.44
N LEU A 104 0.74 4.50 -17.72
CA LEU A 104 0.40 3.21 -17.12
C LEU A 104 0.51 3.20 -15.59
N LEU A 105 1.53 3.86 -15.03
CA LEU A 105 1.67 3.98 -13.58
C LEU A 105 0.56 4.85 -12.96
N VAL A 106 0.12 5.91 -13.65
CA VAL A 106 -1.03 6.73 -13.22
C VAL A 106 -2.31 5.90 -13.23
N GLU A 107 -2.58 5.20 -14.33
CA GLU A 107 -3.75 4.31 -14.46
C GLU A 107 -3.74 3.18 -13.42
N SER A 108 -2.58 2.71 -13.01
CA SER A 108 -2.44 1.63 -12.03
C SER A 108 -2.58 2.13 -10.59
N PHE A 109 -1.87 3.19 -10.21
CA PHE A 109 -1.65 3.55 -8.80
C PHE A 109 -2.37 4.81 -8.34
N HIS A 110 -2.65 5.78 -9.23
CA HIS A 110 -3.17 7.07 -8.78
C HIS A 110 -4.62 6.94 -8.26
N PRO A 111 -4.91 7.37 -7.01
CA PRO A 111 -6.17 7.05 -6.33
C PRO A 111 -7.42 7.66 -6.97
N ALA A 112 -7.27 8.71 -7.77
CA ALA A 112 -8.37 9.40 -8.44
C ALA A 112 -8.32 9.35 -9.97
N LYS A 113 -7.25 8.82 -10.57
CA LYS A 113 -7.03 8.84 -12.02
C LYS A 113 -6.81 7.45 -12.61
N GLY A 114 -6.89 6.43 -11.77
CA GLY A 114 -6.62 5.04 -12.13
C GLY A 114 -7.39 4.09 -11.21
N ILE A 115 -7.03 2.81 -11.27
CA ILE A 115 -7.67 1.72 -10.51
C ILE A 115 -7.19 1.65 -9.04
N ALA A 116 -6.32 2.56 -8.62
CA ALA A 116 -5.90 2.76 -7.24
C ALA A 116 -5.35 1.49 -6.56
N LEU A 117 -4.46 0.74 -7.23
CA LEU A 117 -3.75 -0.35 -6.58
C LEU A 117 -3.08 0.15 -5.29
N GLY A 118 -3.48 -0.46 -4.17
CA GLY A 118 -3.15 -0.03 -2.82
C GLY A 118 -2.17 -0.95 -2.10
N ILE A 119 -1.86 -2.10 -2.70
CA ILE A 119 -0.87 -3.06 -2.20
C ILE A 119 0.03 -3.50 -3.36
N LEU A 120 1.34 -3.55 -3.13
CA LEU A 120 2.28 -4.28 -3.97
C LEU A 120 2.91 -5.43 -3.18
N ARG A 121 2.93 -6.61 -3.78
CA ARG A 121 3.82 -7.69 -3.36
C ARG A 121 5.16 -7.53 -4.07
N GLN A 122 6.24 -7.51 -3.29
CA GLN A 122 7.60 -7.33 -3.79
C GLN A 122 8.44 -8.59 -3.51
N PRO A 123 8.79 -9.38 -4.53
CA PRO A 123 9.82 -10.41 -4.37
C PRO A 123 11.12 -9.81 -3.82
N MET A 124 11.74 -10.49 -2.86
CA MET A 124 13.10 -10.17 -2.42
C MET A 124 14.06 -11.17 -3.07
N GLY A 125 14.95 -10.67 -3.93
CA GLY A 125 15.73 -11.51 -4.84
C GLY A 125 14.89 -12.06 -6.00
N ALA A 126 15.42 -13.04 -6.71
CA ALA A 126 14.73 -13.68 -7.81
C ALA A 126 13.45 -14.41 -7.35
N SER A 127 12.39 -14.22 -8.12
CA SER A 127 11.25 -15.13 -8.19
C SER A 127 11.33 -15.97 -9.46
N ASP A 128 10.36 -16.84 -9.70
CA ASP A 128 10.18 -17.49 -11.00
C ASP A 128 9.90 -16.49 -12.15
N PHE A 129 9.52 -15.25 -11.83
CA PHE A 129 9.39 -14.12 -12.77
C PHE A 129 10.56 -13.15 -12.66
N ALA A 130 11.78 -13.66 -12.65
CA ALA A 130 13.01 -12.88 -12.79
C ALA A 130 13.73 -13.20 -14.10
N LEU A 131 14.56 -12.26 -14.57
CA LEU A 131 15.34 -12.45 -15.79
C LEU A 131 16.47 -13.47 -15.61
N GLU A 132 16.94 -13.62 -14.38
CA GLU A 132 17.95 -14.58 -13.96
C GLU A 132 17.73 -14.98 -12.50
N ASP A 133 18.30 -16.12 -12.10
CA ASP A 133 18.32 -16.54 -10.70
C ASP A 133 19.35 -15.71 -9.93
N TYR A 134 18.91 -15.01 -8.89
CA TYR A 134 19.79 -14.25 -8.00
C TYR A 134 19.24 -14.16 -6.57
N SER A 135 20.13 -13.97 -5.62
CA SER A 135 19.85 -13.42 -4.31
C SER A 135 20.65 -12.13 -4.11
N TYR A 136 20.44 -11.46 -2.99
CA TYR A 136 21.22 -10.28 -2.66
C TYR A 136 22.63 -10.61 -2.14
N ASP A 137 23.01 -11.89 -2.00
CA ASP A 137 24.30 -12.29 -1.43
C ASP A 137 24.81 -13.61 -2.04
N ASP A 138 24.85 -13.68 -3.37
CA ASP A 138 25.33 -14.87 -4.08
C ASP A 138 26.86 -14.98 -4.06
N LEU A 139 27.33 -16.21 -3.83
CA LEU A 139 28.75 -16.57 -3.74
C LEU A 139 29.05 -17.77 -4.64
N SER A 140 30.34 -18.02 -4.90
CA SER A 140 30.73 -19.27 -5.55
C SER A 140 30.45 -20.47 -4.63
N PRO A 141 30.14 -21.66 -5.19
CA PRO A 141 29.83 -22.85 -4.39
C PRO A 141 30.88 -23.14 -3.30
N GLY A 142 30.40 -23.49 -2.10
CA GLY A 142 31.20 -23.77 -0.92
C GLY A 142 31.70 -22.55 -0.14
N GLN A 143 31.49 -21.32 -0.64
CA GLN A 143 31.77 -20.10 0.10
C GLN A 143 30.62 -19.74 1.05
N LYS A 144 30.90 -18.94 2.08
CA LYS A 144 29.90 -18.43 3.03
C LYS A 144 30.21 -16.99 3.37
N ASP A 145 29.17 -16.20 3.61
CA ASP A 145 29.30 -14.81 4.07
C ASP A 145 28.37 -14.53 5.27
N PRO A 146 28.66 -15.12 6.44
CA PRO A 146 27.82 -14.93 7.63
C PRO A 146 27.76 -13.47 8.11
N GLU A 147 28.67 -12.61 7.66
CA GLU A 147 28.70 -11.19 7.99
C GLU A 147 28.01 -10.31 6.93
N LEU A 148 27.48 -10.91 5.85
CA LEU A 148 26.79 -10.22 4.73
C LEU A 148 27.64 -9.11 4.10
N LYS A 149 28.96 -9.30 4.01
CA LYS A 149 29.91 -8.33 3.41
C LYS A 149 29.69 -8.12 1.93
N ARG A 150 29.10 -9.08 1.22
CA ARG A 150 28.82 -9.03 -0.21
C ARG A 150 27.35 -8.76 -0.52
N PHE A 151 26.53 -8.50 0.50
CA PHE A 151 25.13 -8.16 0.31
C PHE A 151 24.99 -6.92 -0.59
N SER A 152 24.22 -7.03 -1.67
CA SER A 152 23.90 -5.93 -2.56
C SER A 152 22.51 -6.06 -3.17
N ILE A 153 21.88 -4.89 -3.36
CA ILE A 153 20.60 -4.73 -4.07
C ILE A 153 20.81 -4.03 -5.43
N ASP A 154 22.02 -4.09 -5.98
CA ASP A 154 22.36 -3.36 -7.20
C ASP A 154 21.52 -3.80 -8.41
N HIS A 155 21.12 -5.08 -8.45
CA HIS A 155 20.15 -5.58 -9.43
C HIS A 155 18.86 -4.75 -9.41
N ASP A 156 18.24 -4.64 -8.23
CA ASP A 156 16.98 -3.92 -8.05
C ASP A 156 17.13 -2.41 -8.29
N ARG A 157 18.31 -1.84 -8.04
CA ARG A 157 18.59 -0.41 -8.29
C ARG A 157 18.54 -0.06 -9.77
N ALA A 158 18.79 -1.01 -10.66
CA ALA A 158 18.86 -0.75 -12.09
C ALA A 158 17.50 -0.31 -12.67
N TYR A 159 16.38 -0.86 -12.18
CA TYR A 159 15.05 -0.52 -12.68
C TYR A 159 13.90 -0.73 -11.68
N LEU A 160 13.95 -1.75 -10.84
CA LEU A 160 12.86 -2.10 -9.92
C LEU A 160 12.62 -1.03 -8.84
N ILE A 161 13.67 -0.58 -8.14
CA ILE A 161 13.56 0.47 -7.13
C ILE A 161 13.12 1.81 -7.73
N PRO A 162 13.67 2.28 -8.87
CA PRO A 162 13.16 3.46 -9.56
C PRO A 162 11.65 3.41 -9.82
N ILE A 163 11.14 2.30 -10.40
CA ILE A 163 9.72 2.14 -10.72
C ILE A 163 8.86 2.09 -9.45
N LEU A 164 9.31 1.37 -8.42
CA LEU A 164 8.61 1.31 -7.14
C LEU A 164 8.48 2.70 -6.49
N ARG A 165 9.51 3.54 -6.64
CA ARG A 165 9.47 4.94 -6.18
C ARG A 165 8.50 5.80 -6.99
N GLU A 166 8.41 5.60 -8.30
CA GLU A 166 7.40 6.27 -9.13
C GLU A 166 5.97 5.89 -8.68
N ALA A 167 5.72 4.60 -8.40
CA ALA A 167 4.43 4.14 -7.88
C ALA A 167 4.09 4.76 -6.50
N LEU A 168 5.05 4.79 -5.57
CA LEU A 168 4.90 5.43 -4.26
C LEU A 168 4.64 6.95 -4.36
N ALA A 169 5.23 7.63 -5.35
CA ALA A 169 4.98 9.05 -5.56
C ALA A 169 3.54 9.33 -6.02
N LEU A 170 2.93 8.40 -6.76
CA LEU A 170 1.54 8.48 -7.20
C LEU A 170 0.53 8.08 -6.11
N ASN A 171 0.89 7.12 -5.27
CA ASN A 171 0.09 6.69 -4.13
C ASN A 171 0.96 6.58 -2.86
N PRO A 172 1.07 7.67 -2.06
CA PRO A 172 1.87 7.66 -0.83
C PRO A 172 1.36 6.69 0.25
N ASN A 173 0.13 6.19 0.12
CA ASN A 173 -0.47 5.19 1.03
C ASN A 173 -0.28 3.75 0.53
N LEU A 174 0.44 3.53 -0.57
CA LEU A 174 0.71 2.22 -1.13
C LEU A 174 1.46 1.34 -0.11
N LYS A 175 0.85 0.21 0.24
CA LYS A 175 1.48 -0.78 1.12
C LYS A 175 2.38 -1.70 0.32
N ILE A 176 3.55 -2.03 0.85
CA ILE A 176 4.50 -2.95 0.20
C ILE A 176 4.71 -4.15 1.11
N MET A 177 4.38 -5.34 0.61
CA MET A 177 4.65 -6.62 1.26
C MET A 177 5.83 -7.28 0.58
N ALA A 178 6.95 -7.38 1.27
CA ALA A 178 8.15 -8.04 0.75
C ALA A 178 8.17 -9.54 1.11
N SER A 179 8.55 -10.39 0.16
CA SER A 179 8.64 -11.84 0.41
C SER A 179 9.78 -12.48 -0.39
N PRO A 180 10.74 -13.15 0.25
CA PRO A 180 11.79 -13.88 -0.46
C PRO A 180 11.25 -15.19 -1.04
N TRP A 181 11.78 -15.60 -2.20
CA TRP A 181 11.56 -16.94 -2.74
C TRP A 181 12.54 -17.96 -2.17
N SER A 182 13.76 -17.52 -1.89
CA SER A 182 14.86 -18.36 -1.44
C SER A 182 15.86 -17.54 -0.65
N ALA A 183 16.59 -18.18 0.26
CA ALA A 183 17.82 -17.63 0.82
C ALA A 183 18.98 -17.86 -0.16
N PRO A 184 20.09 -17.10 -0.05
CA PRO A 184 21.32 -17.36 -0.81
C PRO A 184 21.73 -18.83 -0.72
N GLY A 185 22.32 -19.36 -1.80
CA GLY A 185 22.67 -20.78 -1.92
C GLY A 185 23.46 -21.30 -0.72
N TRP A 186 24.45 -20.53 -0.26
CA TRP A 186 25.34 -20.90 0.86
C TRP A 186 24.63 -21.05 2.21
N MET A 187 23.42 -20.50 2.37
CA MET A 187 22.58 -20.68 3.56
C MET A 187 21.73 -21.96 3.51
N LYS A 188 21.84 -22.77 2.45
CA LYS A 188 20.95 -23.90 2.20
C LYS A 188 21.72 -25.21 2.08
N THR A 189 21.06 -26.31 2.44
CA THR A 189 21.61 -27.67 2.36
C THR A 189 22.01 -28.11 0.95
N SER A 190 21.46 -27.46 -0.08
CA SER A 190 21.75 -27.72 -1.50
C SER A 190 22.88 -26.88 -2.07
N ASP A 191 23.39 -25.88 -1.33
CA ASP A 191 24.32 -24.86 -1.85
C ASP A 191 23.79 -24.16 -3.13
N SER A 192 22.46 -24.02 -3.23
CA SER A 192 21.76 -23.52 -4.42
C SER A 192 20.48 -22.79 -4.05
N LEU A 193 20.12 -21.78 -4.84
CA LEU A 193 18.83 -21.11 -4.77
C LEU A 193 17.67 -22.08 -4.98
N ILE A 194 17.89 -23.18 -5.71
CA ILE A 194 16.88 -24.18 -6.05
C ILE A 194 16.93 -25.37 -5.09
N LYS A 195 15.76 -25.80 -4.58
CA LYS A 195 15.59 -26.90 -3.60
C LYS A 195 16.39 -26.67 -2.31
N GLY A 196 16.50 -27.70 -1.47
CA GLY A 196 17.17 -27.61 -0.17
C GLY A 196 16.33 -26.91 0.90
N THR A 197 16.83 -26.93 2.12
CA THR A 197 16.27 -26.25 3.29
C THR A 197 17.31 -25.31 3.87
N LEU A 198 16.88 -24.34 4.68
CA LEU A 198 17.81 -23.53 5.44
C LEU A 198 18.69 -24.41 6.32
N LEU A 199 19.96 -24.02 6.42
CA LEU A 199 20.86 -24.54 7.44
C LEU A 199 20.37 -24.06 8.83
N PRO A 200 20.55 -24.88 9.89
CA PRO A 200 20.16 -24.52 11.25
C PRO A 200 20.85 -23.26 11.79
#